data_AF-A0A4Q3RH30-F1
#
_entry.id   AF-A0A4Q3RH30-F1
#
_cell.length_a   1.000
_cell.length_b   1.000
_cell.length_c   1.000
_cell.angle_alpha   90.00
_cell.angle_beta   90.00
_cell.angle_gamma   90.00
#
_symmetry.space_group_name_H-M   'P 1'
#
loop_
_entity.id
_entity.type
_entity.pdbx_description
1 polymer ?
#
loop_
_entity_poly.entity_id
_entity_poly.type
_entity_poly.pdbx_seq_one_letter_code
_entity_poly.pdbx_strand_id
1 'polypeptide(L)'
;MEHVYSAYKKNVQGVEVYFVKRFLTFPEYPMLEPVVEGYGMHAKLEKACSIAGITDSGIVARLKSEADGIPVEAKVVKMSPVGFSVKISR
;
A
#
# COMPACT_ATOMS: atom_id res chain seq x y z
N MET A 1 -14.90 -7.41 -1.99
CA MET A 1 -13.51 -7.14 -2.38
C MET A 1 -13.27 -5.65 -2.20
N GLU A 2 -12.10 -5.26 -1.71
CA GLU A 2 -11.78 -3.85 -1.46
C GLU A 2 -10.48 -3.47 -2.16
N HIS A 3 -10.38 -2.22 -2.61
CA HIS A 3 -9.15 -1.69 -3.18
C HIS A 3 -8.34 -0.98 -2.10
N VAL A 4 -7.09 -1.39 -1.94
CA VAL A 4 -6.12 -0.74 -1.07
C VAL A 4 -5.03 -0.11 -1.93
N TYR A 5 -4.64 1.11 -1.59
CA TYR A 5 -3.67 1.87 -2.37
C TYR A 5 -2.46 2.21 -1.51
N SER A 6 -1.29 2.23 -2.13
CA SER A 6 -0.05 2.66 -1.47
C SER A 6 0.77 3.50 -2.43
N ALA A 7 1.34 4.60 -1.94
CA ALA A 7 2.26 5.42 -2.69
C ALA A 7 3.49 5.74 -1.85
N TYR A 8 4.66 5.71 -2.46
CA TYR A 8 5.92 6.10 -1.83
C TYR A 8 6.86 6.71 -2.86
N LYS A 9 7.78 7.55 -2.39
CA LYS A 9 8.86 8.08 -3.21
C LYS A 9 10.12 7.25 -3.01
N LYS A 10 10.87 7.07 -4.08
CA LYS A 10 12.21 6.50 -3.99
C LYS A 10 13.12 7.21 -4.98
N ASN A 11 14.38 7.39 -4.60
CA ASN A 11 15.39 7.85 -5.53
C ASN A 11 15.83 6.68 -6.40
N VAL A 12 15.72 6.83 -7.71
CA VAL A 12 16.19 5.86 -8.72
C VAL A 12 17.14 6.60 -9.65
N GLN A 13 18.42 6.21 -9.63
CA GLN A 13 19.46 6.83 -10.47
C GLN A 13 19.57 8.36 -10.32
N GLY A 14 19.40 8.87 -9.10
CA GLY A 14 19.45 10.31 -8.82
C GLY A 14 18.12 11.05 -9.04
N VAL A 15 17.11 10.40 -9.61
CA VAL A 15 15.79 11.00 -9.86
C VAL A 15 14.79 10.52 -8.81
N GLU A 16 14.09 11.46 -8.17
CA GLU A 16 12.96 11.13 -7.30
C GLU A 16 11.75 10.72 -8.16
N VAL A 17 11.26 9.51 -7.91
CA VAL A 17 10.12 8.93 -8.62
C VAL A 17 9.07 8.46 -7.64
N TYR A 18 7.81 8.59 -8.05
CA TYR A 18 6.66 8.08 -7.32
C TYR A 18 6.37 6.66 -7.76
N PHE A 19 6.22 5.80 -6.77
CA PHE A 19 5.77 4.43 -6.91
C PHE A 19 4.35 4.35 -6.35
N VAL A 20 3.42 3.87 -7.17
CA VAL A 20 2.01 3.73 -6.81
C VAL A 20 1.58 2.29 -7.03
N LYS A 21 0.99 1.69 -6.01
CA LYS A 21 0.48 0.32 -6.02
C LYS A 21 -1.01 0.32 -5.69
N ARG A 22 -1.79 -0.40 -6.49
CA ARG A 22 -3.20 -0.70 -6.28
C ARG A 22 -3.33 -2.18 -6.01
N PHE A 23 -3.87 -2.52 -4.85
CA PHE A 23 -4.08 -3.88 -4.40
C PHE A 23 -5.58 -4.19 -4.33
N LEU A 24 -5.93 -5.43 -4.59
CA LEU A 24 -7.24 -5.99 -4.35
C LEU A 24 -7.14 -6.91 -3.13
N THR A 25 -7.96 -6.64 -2.11
CA THR A 25 -8.03 -7.43 -0.88
C THR A 25 -9.37 -8.16 -0.78
N PHE A 26 -9.31 -9.33 -0.15
CA PHE A 26 -10.45 -10.20 0.10
C PHE A 26 -10.67 -10.29 1.61
N PRO A 27 -11.46 -9.39 2.21
CA PRO A 27 -11.65 -9.37 3.68
C PRO A 27 -12.25 -10.67 4.23
N GLU A 28 -12.98 -11.42 3.40
CA GLU A 28 -13.54 -12.73 3.73
C GLU A 28 -12.46 -13.83 3.88
N TYR A 29 -11.26 -13.61 3.36
CA TYR A 29 -10.15 -14.55 3.38
C TYR A 29 -8.88 -13.88 3.91
N PRO A 30 -8.75 -13.68 5.23
CA PRO A 30 -7.63 -12.94 5.82
C PRO A 30 -6.26 -13.61 5.65
N MET A 31 -6.23 -14.89 5.29
CA MET A 31 -4.99 -15.62 4.97
C MET A 31 -4.50 -15.36 3.54
N LEU A 32 -5.32 -14.76 2.68
CA LEU A 32 -4.92 -14.43 1.32
C LEU A 32 -4.17 -13.11 1.31
N GLU A 33 -2.99 -13.13 0.68
CA GLU A 33 -2.21 -11.92 0.48
C GLU A 33 -2.92 -10.96 -0.49
N PRO A 34 -2.79 -9.64 -0.29
CA PRO A 34 -3.30 -8.65 -1.22
C PRO A 34 -2.75 -8.85 -2.63
N VAL A 35 -3.63 -8.90 -3.62
CA VAL A 35 -3.22 -9.07 -5.03
C VAL A 35 -2.90 -7.71 -5.63
N VAL A 36 -1.72 -7.54 -6.22
CA VAL A 36 -1.39 -6.32 -6.96
C VAL A 36 -2.20 -6.29 -8.25
N GLU A 37 -3.16 -5.37 -8.35
CA GLU A 37 -4.02 -5.18 -9.52
C GLU A 37 -3.53 -4.04 -10.42
N GLY A 38 -2.71 -3.13 -9.88
CA GLY A 38 -2.16 -2.02 -10.65
C GLY A 38 -0.85 -1.50 -10.07
N TYR A 39 0.07 -1.13 -10.95
CA TYR A 39 1.37 -0.61 -10.58
C TYR A 39 1.79 0.52 -11.52
N GLY A 40 2.21 1.65 -10.96
CA GLY A 40 2.68 2.78 -11.73
C GLY A 40 3.94 3.38 -11.13
N MET A 41 4.89 3.72 -11.99
CA MET A 41 6.15 4.36 -11.63
C MET A 41 6.38 5.57 -12.53
N HIS A 42 6.45 6.76 -11.95
CA HIS A 42 6.73 7.98 -12.71
C HIS A 42 7.25 9.10 -11.79
N ALA A 43 8.03 10.04 -12.33
CA ALA A 43 8.44 11.27 -11.64
C ALA A 43 7.27 12.21 -11.24
N LYS A 44 6.06 11.95 -11.75
CA LYS A 44 4.85 12.73 -11.47
C LYS A 44 3.82 11.78 -10.89
N LEU A 45 3.34 12.07 -9.68
CA LEU A 45 2.38 11.21 -8.98
C LEU A 45 1.14 10.94 -9.84
N GLU A 46 0.55 11.97 -10.45
CA GLU A 46 -0.68 11.84 -11.25
C GLU A 46 -0.52 10.84 -12.40
N LYS A 47 0.66 10.85 -13.04
CA LYS A 47 0.99 9.87 -14.09
C LYS A 47 1.18 8.48 -13.50
N ALA A 48 1.85 8.35 -12.35
CA ALA A 48 1.99 7.07 -11.67
C ALA A 48 0.63 6.49 -11.26
N CYS A 49 -0.28 7.31 -10.74
CA CYS A 49 -1.66 6.94 -10.42
C CYS A 49 -2.43 6.51 -11.68
N SER A 50 -2.32 7.27 -12.77
CA SER A 50 -2.97 6.92 -14.05
C SER A 50 -2.49 5.57 -14.59
N ILE A 51 -1.18 5.30 -14.53
CA ILE A 51 -0.59 4.01 -14.93
C ILE A 51 -1.09 2.87 -14.03
N ALA A 52 -1.24 3.13 -12.73
CA ALA A 52 -1.78 2.16 -11.77
C ALA A 52 -3.31 1.97 -11.88
N GLY A 53 -3.99 2.67 -12.78
CA GLY A 53 -5.44 2.60 -12.95
C GLY A 53 -6.24 3.32 -11.85
N ILE A 54 -5.64 4.33 -11.21
CA ILE A 54 -6.25 5.16 -10.17
C ILE A 54 -6.63 6.51 -10.81
N THR A 55 -7.91 6.72 -11.02
CA THR A 55 -8.47 7.97 -11.60
C THR A 55 -9.21 8.84 -10.59
N ASP A 56 -9.49 8.31 -9.39
CA ASP A 56 -10.20 9.02 -8.34
C ASP A 56 -9.32 10.13 -7.72
N SER A 57 -9.78 11.37 -7.82
CA SER A 57 -9.03 12.54 -7.38
C SER A 57 -8.84 12.59 -5.85
N GLY A 58 -9.78 12.04 -5.07
CA GLY A 58 -9.66 11.96 -3.61
C GLY A 58 -8.56 11.00 -3.18
N ILE A 59 -8.48 9.83 -3.82
CA ILE A 59 -7.41 8.86 -3.59
C ILE A 59 -6.06 9.43 -4.02
N VAL A 60 -5.97 10.10 -5.18
CA VAL A 60 -4.73 10.72 -5.65
C VAL A 60 -4.24 11.79 -4.67
N ALA A 61 -5.12 12.65 -4.14
CA ALA A 61 -4.77 13.66 -3.15
C ALA A 61 -4.26 13.03 -1.85
N ARG A 62 -4.90 11.96 -1.37
CA ARG A 62 -4.47 11.23 -0.18
C ARG A 62 -3.08 10.61 -0.37
N LEU A 63 -2.87 9.91 -1.48
CA LEU A 63 -1.60 9.29 -1.84
C LEU A 63 -0.47 10.31 -2.00
N LYS A 64 -0.80 11.53 -2.45
CA LYS A 64 0.17 12.64 -2.50
C LYS A 64 0.65 13.03 -1.12
N SER A 65 -0.28 13.22 -0.17
CA SER A 65 0.05 13.55 1.22
C SER A 65 0.84 12.43 1.89
N GLU A 66 0.46 11.18 1.68
CA GLU A 66 1.17 10.00 2.21
C GLU A 66 2.61 9.91 1.66
N ALA A 67 2.79 10.14 0.36
CA ALA A 67 4.11 10.06 -0.28
C ALA A 67 5.03 11.24 0.06
N ASP A 68 4.48 12.42 0.35
CA ASP A 68 5.26 13.61 0.76
C ASP A 68 5.67 13.57 2.25
N GLY A 69 5.30 12.51 2.98
CA GLY A 69 5.68 12.33 4.37
C GLY A 69 4.88 13.20 5.34
N ILE A 70 3.71 13.70 4.94
CA ILE A 70 2.71 14.18 5.90
C ILE A 70 2.06 12.91 6.45
N PRO A 71 2.32 12.52 7.71
CA PRO A 71 1.84 11.25 8.23
C PRO A 71 0.33 11.34 8.41
N VAL A 72 -0.42 10.95 7.38
CA VAL A 72 -1.84 10.62 7.52
C VAL A 72 -1.84 9.24 8.15
N GLU A 73 -2.25 9.18 9.41
CA GLU A 73 -2.23 8.02 10.30
C GLU A 73 -2.31 6.67 9.56
N ALA A 74 -1.16 6.00 9.42
CA ALA A 74 -1.12 4.63 8.97
C ALA A 74 -1.84 3.79 10.03
N LYS A 75 -3.02 3.26 9.67
CA LYS A 75 -3.84 2.42 10.55
C LYS A 75 -2.99 1.23 11.02
N VAL A 76 -2.57 1.28 12.28
CA VAL A 76 -1.79 0.22 12.95
C VAL A 76 -2.59 -1.07 12.89
N VAL A 77 -2.18 -2.01 12.03
CA VAL A 77 -2.68 -3.38 12.09
C VAL A 77 -2.06 -4.00 13.33
N LYS A 78 -2.87 -4.22 14.37
CA LYS A 78 -2.44 -4.96 15.57
C LYS A 78 -1.99 -6.35 15.12
N MET A 79 -0.69 -6.57 15.12
CA MET A 79 -0.10 -7.90 14.93
C MET A 79 -0.38 -8.68 16.22
N SER A 80 -1.40 -9.54 16.21
CA SER A 80 -1.64 -10.47 17.32
C SER A 80 -0.56 -11.56 17.29
N PRO A 81 0.28 -11.70 18.33
CA PRO A 81 1.22 -12.82 18.38
C PRO A 81 0.40 -14.10 18.55
N VAL A 82 0.43 -14.99 17.55
CA VAL A 82 -0.11 -16.34 17.65
C VAL A 82 0.84 -17.12 18.56
N GLY A 83 0.60 -17.05 19.87
CA GLY A 83 1.39 -17.76 20.87
C GLY A 83 1.19 -19.28 20.72
N PHE A 84 2.17 -19.96 20.17
CA PHE A 84 2.24 -21.42 20.21
C PHE A 84 2.71 -21.85 21.60
N SER A 85 1.80 -22.38 22.42
CA SER A 85 2.17 -23.00 23.70
C SER A 85 2.52 -24.48 23.48
N VAL A 86 3.81 -24.80 23.57
CA VAL A 86 4.27 -26.20 23.61
C VAL A 86 4.14 -26.71 25.04
N LYS A 87 3.24 -27.67 25.29
CA LYS A 87 3.20 -28.40 26.56
C LYS A 87 4.36 -29.39 26.62
N ILE A 88 5.41 -29.04 27.36
CA ILE A 88 6.43 -30.01 27.76
C ILE A 88 5.89 -30.72 29.01
N SER A 89 5.46 -31.97 28.84
CA SER A 89 5.17 -32.87 29.96
C SER A 89 6.49 -33.49 30.43
N ARG A 90 6.67 -33.58 31.74
CA ARG A 90 7.79 -34.26 32.40
C ARG A 90 7.27 -35.45 33.19
#